data_AF-A0A950ZAC2-F1
#
_entry.id   AF-A0A950ZAC2-F1
#
_cell.length_a   1.000
_cell.length_b   1.000
_cell.length_c   1.000
_cell.angle_alpha   90.00
_cell.angle_beta   90.00
_cell.angle_gamma   90.00
#
_symmetry.space_group_name_H-M   'P 1'
#
loop_
_entity.id
_entity.type
_entity.pdbx_description
1 polymer ?
#
loop_
_entity_poly.entity_id
_entity_poly.type
_entity_poly.pdbx_seq_one_letter_code
_entity_poly.pdbx_strand_id
1 'polypeptide(L)'
;LEEGKRADLITISVAGANAVPMYNVYSQIAYATKAGNVTDVFINGRPIVRDRHPLTLNPAEIYDHAEKYKAKILASISNNSSPKR
;
A
#
# COMPACT_ATOMS: atom_id res chain seq x y z
N LEU A 1 -13.35 15.62 7.33
CA LEU A 1 -13.92 14.62 8.26
C LEU A 1 -15.26 15.18 8.70
N GLU A 2 -16.32 14.40 8.54
CA GLU A 2 -17.69 14.84 8.81
C GLU A 2 -18.41 13.75 9.60
N GLU A 3 -19.29 14.16 10.51
CA GLU A 3 -20.11 13.25 11.30
C GLU A 3 -21.03 12.41 10.41
N GLY A 4 -21.28 11.16 10.82
CA GLY A 4 -22.12 10.22 10.08
C GLY A 4 -21.47 9.55 8.87
N LYS A 5 -20.25 9.95 8.46
CA LYS A 5 -19.49 9.25 7.41
C LYS A 5 -18.68 8.09 7.96
N ARG A 6 -18.34 7.12 7.08
CA ARG A 6 -17.43 6.01 7.40
C ARG A 6 -16.05 6.58 7.78
N ALA A 7 -15.46 6.02 8.83
CA ALA A 7 -14.14 6.40 9.31
C ALA A 7 -13.03 5.74 8.45
N ASP A 8 -12.96 6.16 7.19
CA ASP A 8 -11.89 5.84 6.25
C ASP A 8 -10.86 6.98 6.29
N LEU A 9 -9.73 6.75 6.94
CA LEU A 9 -8.74 7.81 7.18
C LEU A 9 -7.32 7.25 7.25
N ILE A 10 -6.36 8.14 6.99
CA ILE A 10 -4.93 7.87 7.14
C ILE A 10 -4.26 8.97 7.95
N THR A 11 -3.14 8.63 8.57
CA THR A 11 -2.21 9.60 9.18
C THR A 11 -0.92 9.65 8.37
N ILE A 12 -0.33 10.84 8.24
CA ILE A 12 0.89 11.09 7.47
C ILE A 12 1.93 11.72 8.41
N SER A 13 3.12 11.13 8.46
CA SER A 13 4.27 11.66 9.19
C SER A 13 4.92 12.83 8.42
N VAL A 14 5.05 13.96 9.12
CA VAL A 14 5.68 15.19 8.63
C VAL A 14 7.11 15.40 9.19
N ALA A 15 7.68 14.36 9.82
CA ALA A 15 9.01 14.43 10.42
C ALA A 15 10.15 14.01 9.47
N GLY A 16 9.83 13.44 8.30
CA GLY A 16 10.82 12.99 7.33
C GLY A 16 11.53 14.15 6.62
N ALA A 17 12.72 13.92 6.07
CA ALA A 17 13.47 14.93 5.34
C ALA A 17 12.70 15.49 4.13
N ASN A 18 11.84 14.69 3.51
CA ASN A 18 10.96 15.12 2.42
C ASN A 18 9.78 15.99 2.88
N ALA A 19 9.57 16.15 4.19
CA ALA A 19 8.49 16.93 4.77
C ALA A 19 8.93 18.28 5.35
N VAL A 20 10.22 18.63 5.21
CA VAL A 20 10.78 19.86 5.76
C VAL A 20 11.51 20.66 4.69
N PRO A 21 11.27 21.99 4.58
CA PRO A 21 10.24 22.77 5.29
C PRO A 21 8.84 22.57 4.69
N MET A 22 7.80 22.57 5.54
CA MET A 22 6.40 22.49 5.11
C MET A 22 5.78 23.89 5.03
N TYR A 23 5.71 24.46 3.82
CA TYR A 23 5.07 25.76 3.59
C TYR A 23 3.56 25.66 3.35
N ASN A 24 3.11 24.60 2.68
CA ASN A 24 1.71 24.36 2.33
C ASN A 24 1.41 22.86 2.38
N VAL A 25 0.41 22.47 3.17
CA VAL A 25 0.05 21.07 3.40
C VAL A 25 -0.44 20.34 2.14
N TYR A 26 -1.17 21.03 1.26
CA TYR A 26 -1.68 20.43 0.02
C TYR A 26 -0.54 20.16 -0.96
N SER A 27 0.36 21.13 -1.15
CA SER A 27 1.57 20.93 -1.96
C SER A 27 2.46 19.85 -1.37
N GLN A 28 2.57 19.80 -0.04
CA GLN A 28 3.32 18.75 0.66
C GLN A 28 2.77 17.35 0.36
N ILE A 29 1.44 17.19 0.42
CA ILE A 29 0.78 15.91 0.10
C ILE A 29 0.91 15.58 -1.38
N ALA A 30 0.70 16.55 -2.27
CA ALA A 30 0.68 16.31 -3.72
C ALA A 30 2.05 16.03 -4.32
N TYR A 31 3.10 16.71 -3.85
CA TYR A 31 4.39 16.71 -4.55
C TYR A 31 5.55 16.09 -3.75
N ALA A 32 5.47 16.10 -2.42
CA ALA A 32 6.61 15.73 -1.58
C ALA A 32 6.38 14.47 -0.74
N THR A 33 5.12 14.14 -0.44
CA THR A 33 4.74 12.97 0.36
C THR A 33 4.92 11.67 -0.42
N LYS A 34 5.44 10.63 0.23
CA LYS A 34 5.62 9.28 -0.31
C LYS A 34 4.84 8.26 0.51
N ALA A 35 4.68 7.05 -0.02
CA ALA A 35 3.99 5.96 0.67
C ALA A 35 4.54 5.69 2.09
N GLY A 36 5.87 5.78 2.28
CA GLY A 36 6.50 5.59 3.59
C GLY A 36 6.19 6.67 4.64
N ASN A 37 5.58 7.79 4.25
CA ASN A 37 5.10 8.79 5.19
C ASN A 37 3.78 8.39 5.84
N VAL A 38 2.98 7.50 5.24
CA VAL A 38 1.72 7.03 5.85
C VAL A 38 2.04 6.13 7.04
N THR A 39 1.51 6.45 8.22
CA THR A 39 1.80 5.67 9.45
C THR A 39 0.64 4.78 9.85
N ASP A 40 -0.59 5.28 9.79
CA ASP A 40 -1.77 4.54 10.21
C ASP A 40 -2.85 4.62 9.14
N VAL A 41 -3.59 3.53 8.97
CA VAL A 41 -4.69 3.42 8.01
C VAL A 41 -5.88 2.77 8.70
N PHE A 42 -7.03 3.42 8.60
CA PHE A 42 -8.30 2.91 9.11
C PHE A 42 -9.28 2.77 7.95
N ILE A 43 -10.00 1.66 7.94
CA ILE A 43 -11.10 1.39 7.01
C ILE A 43 -12.34 1.03 7.83
N ASN A 44 -13.44 1.75 7.62
CA ASN A 44 -14.67 1.64 8.41
C ASN A 44 -14.39 1.68 9.93
N GLY A 45 -13.47 2.55 10.35
CA GLY A 45 -13.07 2.69 11.76
C GLY A 45 -12.19 1.57 12.32
N ARG A 46 -11.83 0.56 11.52
CA ARG A 46 -10.93 -0.52 11.93
C ARG A 46 -9.49 -0.19 11.50
N PRO A 47 -8.50 -0.21 12.41
CA PRO A 47 -7.11 -0.05 12.03
C PRO A 47 -6.65 -1.27 11.24
N ILE A 48 -6.13 -1.05 10.04
CA ILE A 48 -5.54 -2.11 9.19
C ILE A 48 -4.02 -1.94 9.04
N VAL A 49 -3.51 -0.75 9.30
CA VAL A 49 -2.07 -0.44 9.42
C VAL A 49 -1.89 0.44 10.65
N ARG A 50 -0.86 0.16 11.45
CA ARG A 50 -0.48 0.99 12.61
C ARG A 50 1.03 1.11 12.69
N ASP A 51 1.53 2.33 12.90
CA ASP A 51 2.96 2.65 12.86
C ASP A 51 3.70 1.96 11.69
N ARG A 52 3.15 2.07 10.49
CA ARG A 52 3.66 1.48 9.23
C ARG A 52 3.61 -0.05 9.16
N HIS A 53 3.07 -0.74 10.16
CA HIS A 53 2.94 -2.18 10.18
C HIS A 53 1.51 -2.61 9.83
N PRO A 54 1.30 -3.42 8.77
CA PRO A 54 0.00 -4.01 8.49
C PRO A 54 -0.46 -4.92 9.63
N LEU A 55 -1.71 -4.79 10.05
CA LEU A 55 -2.31 -5.57 11.13
C LEU A 55 -3.09 -6.79 10.64
N THR A 56 -3.37 -6.87 9.35
CA THR A 56 -4.27 -7.88 8.75
C THR A 56 -3.59 -8.73 7.70
N LEU A 57 -2.27 -8.65 7.55
CA LEU A 57 -1.50 -9.35 6.54
C LEU A 57 -0.50 -10.30 7.20
N ASN A 58 -0.38 -11.52 6.67
CA ASN A 58 0.68 -12.46 7.01
C ASN A 58 1.74 -12.45 5.90
N PRO A 59 2.95 -11.89 6.14
CA PRO A 59 3.99 -11.83 5.11
C PRO A 59 4.38 -13.20 4.56
N ALA A 60 4.46 -14.24 5.40
CA ALA A 60 4.88 -15.57 4.96
C ALA A 60 3.89 -16.18 3.96
N GLU A 61 2.59 -16.09 4.24
CA GLU A 61 1.52 -16.54 3.34
C GLU A 61 1.53 -15.74 2.02
N ILE A 62 1.76 -14.43 2.10
CA ILE A 62 1.82 -13.57 0.91
C ILE A 62 2.96 -14.00 -0.02
N TYR A 63 4.16 -14.23 0.51
CA TYR A 63 5.30 -14.65 -0.30
C TYR A 63 5.11 -16.04 -0.90
N ASP A 64 4.59 -16.99 -0.12
CA ASP A 64 4.27 -18.33 -0.61
C ASP A 64 3.25 -18.30 -1.76
N HIS A 65 2.20 -17.48 -1.61
CA HIS A 65 1.22 -17.28 -2.67
C HIS A 65 1.86 -16.64 -3.92
N ALA A 66 2.72 -15.64 -3.74
CA ALA A 66 3.40 -14.97 -4.86
C ALA A 66 4.27 -15.94 -5.68
N GLU A 67 5.05 -16.81 -5.04
CA GLU A 67 5.84 -17.82 -5.75
C GLU A 67 4.97 -18.86 -6.46
N LYS A 68 3.85 -19.28 -5.85
CA LYS A 68 2.86 -20.15 -6.52
C LYS A 68 2.27 -19.50 -7.78
N TYR A 69 1.96 -18.21 -7.73
CA TYR A 69 1.45 -17.48 -8.90
C TYR A 69 2.52 -17.33 -9.99
N LYS A 70 3.76 -17.02 -9.62
CA LYS A 70 4.89 -16.96 -10.56
C LYS A 70 5.07 -18.28 -11.32
N ALA A 71 5.00 -19.42 -10.63
CA ALA A 71 5.08 -20.73 -11.27
C ALA A 71 3.96 -20.95 -12.30
N LYS A 72 2.72 -20.58 -11.95
CA LYS A 72 1.56 -20.66 -12.87
C LYS A 72 1.73 -19.76 -14.10
N ILE A 73 2.21 -18.54 -13.90
CA ILE A 73 2.46 -17.58 -14.98
C ILE A 73 3.51 -18.14 -15.94
N LEU A 74 4.65 -18.62 -15.43
CA LEU A 74 5.70 -19.22 -16.25
C LEU A 74 5.20 -20.43 -17.05
N ALA A 75 4.41 -21.31 -16.43
CA ALA A 75 3.80 -22.44 -17.14
C ALA A 75 2.86 -21.99 -18.27
N SER A 76 2.07 -20.93 -18.04
CA SER A 76 1.15 -20.38 -19.05
C SER A 76 1.88 -19.75 -20.24
N ILE A 77 3.00 -19.04 -19.99
CA ILE A 77 3.83 -18.45 -21.03
C ILE A 77 4.47 -19.56 -21.87
N SER A 78 5.05 -20.58 -21.24
CA SER A 78 5.69 -21.70 -21.95
C SER A 78 4.71 -22.49 -22.83
N ASN A 79 3.46 -22.70 -22.37
CA ASN A 79 2.44 -23.41 -23.15
C ASN A 79 1.90 -22.61 -24.34
N ASN A 80 1.98 -21.27 -24.30
CA ASN A 80 1.49 -20.40 -25.37
C ASN A 80 2.54 -20.10 -26.46
N SER A 81 3.78 -20.56 -26.28
CA SER A 81 4.90 -20.40 -27.21
C SER A 81 4.96 -21.45 -28.34
N SER A 82 4.01 -22.37 -28.43
CA SER A 82 3.93 -23.31 -29.56
C SER A 82 3.28 -22.61 -30.76
N PRO A 83 3.95 -22.45 -31.91
CA PRO A 83 3.39 -21.72 -33.04
C PRO A 83 2.17 -22.47 -33.58
N LYS A 84 1.02 -21.78 -33.63
CA LYS A 84 -0.13 -22.21 -34.43
C LYS A 84 0.33 -22.30 -35.89
N ARG A 85 0.35 -23.53 -36.42
CA ARG A 85 0.50 -23.82 -37.86
C ARG A 85 -0.62 -23.18 -38.66
#